data_AF-H9FIK3-F1
#
_entry.id   AF-H9FIK3-F1
#
_cell.length_a   1.000
_cell.length_b   1.000
_cell.length_c   1.000
_cell.angle_alpha   90.00
_cell.angle_beta   90.00
_cell.angle_gamma   90.00
#
_symmetry.space_group_name_H-M   'P 1'
#
loop_
_entity.id
_entity.type
_entity.pdbx_description
1 polymer ?
#
loop_
_entity_poly.entity_id
_entity_poly.type
_entity_poly.pdbx_seq_one_letter_code
_entity_poly.pdbx_strand_id
1 'polypeptide(L)'
;YSLPLRMPDRPRLGLRSLDAYPILNQAQALENHTEVQFQKECGPDNKCESNLQMRAAFVSEQQQKLSRLQYSRDVRKLLLSINVTNTRTSEHTGEDAHEALLTLVVPPALLLSSVRPPGACQANETIFCELGNPFKRNQRME
;
A
#
# COMPACT_ATOMS: atom_id res chain seq x y z
N TYR A 1 -1.35 -3.99 -52.68
CA TYR A 1 -1.59 -2.55 -52.44
C TYR A 1 -0.25 -1.87 -52.27
N SER A 2 0.22 -1.16 -53.30
CA SER A 2 1.49 -0.43 -53.28
C SER A 2 1.19 1.07 -53.34
N LEU A 3 1.68 1.82 -52.35
CA LEU A 3 1.63 3.28 -52.33
C LEU A 3 2.75 3.83 -53.22
N PRO A 4 2.49 4.86 -54.06
CA PRO A 4 3.54 5.44 -54.89
C PRO A 4 4.47 6.30 -54.02
N LEU A 5 5.76 5.96 -54.01
CA LEU A 5 6.82 6.80 -53.43
C LEU A 5 7.06 8.00 -54.34
N ARG A 6 6.51 9.15 -53.96
CA ARG A 6 6.90 10.44 -54.54
C ARG A 6 8.12 10.95 -53.78
N MET A 7 9.30 10.77 -54.37
CA MET A 7 10.50 11.49 -53.92
C MET A 7 10.31 12.98 -54.26
N PRO A 8 10.58 13.92 -53.34
CA PRO A 8 10.47 15.33 -53.66
C PRO A 8 11.62 15.77 -54.57
N ASP A 9 11.27 16.52 -55.62
CA ASP A 9 12.24 17.20 -56.50
C ASP A 9 13.03 18.25 -55.72
N ARG A 10 14.36 18.23 -55.93
CA ARG A 10 15.44 19.18 -55.60
C ARG A 10 15.24 20.11 -54.37
N PRO A 11 16.23 20.21 -53.45
CA PRO A 11 16.11 21.09 -52.29
C PRO A 11 16.03 22.55 -52.75
N ARG A 12 14.83 23.15 -52.66
CA ARG A 12 14.66 24.59 -52.82
C ARG A 12 15.21 25.27 -51.57
N LEU A 13 16.36 25.91 -51.72
CA LEU A 13 16.91 26.84 -50.73
C LEU A 13 16.06 28.10 -50.73
N GLY A 14 15.13 28.15 -49.79
CA GLY A 14 14.31 29.29 -49.44
C GLY A 14 13.71 29.04 -48.06
N LEU A 15 13.48 30.10 -47.29
CA LEU A 15 12.83 30.01 -45.97
C LEU A 15 11.47 29.32 -46.15
N ARG A 16 11.41 28.02 -45.83
CA ARG A 16 10.15 27.28 -45.76
C ARG A 16 9.34 27.87 -44.61
N SER A 17 8.07 28.16 -44.86
CA SER A 17 7.15 28.55 -43.79
C SER A 17 7.17 27.48 -42.69
N LEU A 18 7.36 27.93 -41.46
CA LEU A 18 7.33 27.10 -40.25
C LEU A 18 5.90 26.89 -39.74
N ASP A 19 4.89 27.41 -40.44
CA ASP A 19 3.47 27.30 -40.05
C ASP A 19 2.98 25.83 -39.99
N ALA A 20 3.65 24.93 -40.71
CA ALA A 20 3.40 23.48 -40.67
C ALA A 20 4.05 22.77 -39.46
N TYR A 21 4.83 23.48 -38.63
CA TYR A 21 5.58 22.94 -37.50
C TYR A 21 5.24 23.72 -36.22
N PRO A 22 3.99 23.63 -35.71
CA PRO A 22 3.60 24.32 -34.50
C PRO A 22 4.45 23.85 -33.32
N ILE A 23 5.03 24.78 -32.58
CA ILE A 23 5.77 24.52 -31.34
C ILE A 23 4.85 24.71 -30.14
N LEU A 24 4.99 23.83 -29.15
CA LEU A 24 4.28 23.96 -27.89
C LEU A 24 4.81 25.18 -27.13
N ASN A 25 3.90 26.05 -26.69
CA ASN A 25 4.24 27.19 -25.86
C ASN A 25 4.61 26.71 -24.46
N GLN A 26 5.89 26.79 -24.10
CA GLN A 26 6.41 26.34 -22.80
C GLN A 26 5.91 27.17 -21.61
N ALA A 27 5.28 28.33 -21.86
CA ALA A 27 4.63 29.15 -20.83
C ALA A 27 3.17 28.77 -20.58
N GLN A 28 2.60 27.82 -21.34
CA GLN A 28 1.28 27.26 -21.06
C GLN A 28 1.41 26.11 -20.06
N ALA A 29 0.72 26.21 -18.93
CA ALA A 29 0.57 25.09 -18.00
C ALA A 29 -0.12 23.93 -18.75
N LEU A 30 0.60 22.83 -18.95
CA LEU A 30 0.14 21.68 -19.74
C LEU A 30 -0.70 20.69 -18.92
N GLU A 31 -0.77 20.86 -17.60
CA GLU A 31 -1.45 19.95 -16.70
C GLU A 31 -2.78 20.54 -16.23
N ASN A 32 -3.87 19.98 -16.75
CA ASN A 32 -5.17 20.10 -16.11
C ASN A 32 -5.21 19.11 -14.94
N HIS A 33 -4.99 19.60 -13.73
CA HIS A 33 -5.24 18.80 -12.53
C HIS A 33 -6.75 18.69 -12.31
N THR A 34 -7.29 17.49 -12.47
CA THR A 34 -8.63 17.14 -12.00
C THR A 34 -8.51 16.40 -10.68
N GLU A 35 -8.99 17.01 -9.60
CA GLU A 35 -9.09 16.35 -8.30
C GLU A 35 -10.39 15.51 -8.27
N VAL A 36 -10.28 14.23 -7.92
CA VAL A 36 -11.42 13.32 -7.78
C VAL A 36 -11.53 12.91 -6.32
N GLN A 37 -12.67 13.23 -5.71
CA GLN A 37 -12.97 12.90 -4.32
C GLN A 37 -13.83 11.63 -4.31
N PHE A 38 -13.28 10.51 -3.82
CA PHE A 38 -14.05 9.28 -3.63
C PHE A 38 -14.79 9.34 -2.29
N GLN A 39 -16.12 9.33 -2.33
CA GLN A 39 -16.92 9.22 -1.11
C GLN A 39 -16.72 7.83 -0.51
N LYS A 40 -16.05 7.78 0.64
CA LYS A 40 -15.87 6.57 1.44
C LYS A 40 -17.17 6.30 2.22
N GLU A 41 -17.46 5.05 2.56
CA GLU A 41 -18.63 4.66 3.37
C GLU A 41 -18.43 5.04 4.86
N CYS A 42 -18.28 6.34 5.15
CA CYS A 42 -17.97 6.92 6.47
C CYS A 42 -19.21 7.47 7.20
N GLY A 43 -20.38 6.87 7.00
CA GLY A 43 -21.62 7.34 7.63
C GLY A 43 -22.10 8.74 7.15
N PRO A 44 -23.13 9.29 7.80
CA PRO A 44 -23.77 10.55 7.39
C PRO A 44 -22.98 11.81 7.75
N ASP A 45 -22.02 11.72 8.67
CA ASP A 45 -21.14 12.82 9.08
C ASP A 45 -19.84 12.87 8.25
N ASN A 46 -19.68 11.94 7.30
CA ASN A 46 -18.50 11.77 6.44
C ASN A 46 -17.18 11.58 7.21
N LYS A 47 -17.24 11.12 8.47
CA LYS A 47 -16.06 10.90 9.30
C LYS A 47 -15.95 9.44 9.67
N CYS A 48 -15.02 8.74 9.01
CA CYS A 48 -14.77 7.33 9.29
C CYS A 48 -14.18 7.13 10.70
N GLU A 49 -14.91 6.47 11.58
CA GLU A 49 -14.44 6.10 12.92
C GLU A 49 -14.20 4.58 13.04
N SER A 50 -12.97 4.17 12.72
CA SER A 50 -12.54 2.78 12.89
C SER A 50 -12.18 2.47 14.35
N ASN A 51 -12.18 1.18 14.71
CA ASN A 51 -11.76 0.69 16.02
C ASN A 51 -10.72 -0.41 15.87
N LEU A 52 -9.54 -0.02 15.38
CA LEU A 52 -8.40 -0.93 15.22
C LEU A 52 -7.85 -1.33 16.59
N GLN A 53 -7.97 -2.60 16.93
CA GLN A 53 -7.37 -3.19 18.12
C GLN A 53 -6.37 -4.25 17.74
N MET A 54 -5.27 -4.34 18.49
CA MET A 54 -4.16 -5.25 18.23
C MET A 54 -3.83 -6.07 19.48
N ARG A 55 -3.61 -7.36 19.31
CA ARG A 55 -3.07 -8.25 20.34
C ARG A 55 -1.94 -9.07 19.75
N ALA A 56 -0.83 -9.17 20.47
CA ALA A 56 0.32 -9.96 20.04
C ALA A 56 0.74 -10.96 21.11
N ALA A 57 1.22 -12.14 20.69
CA ALA A 57 1.76 -13.15 21.58
C ALA A 57 2.86 -13.96 20.90
N PHE A 58 3.89 -14.32 21.65
CA PHE A 58 4.82 -15.35 21.22
C PHE A 58 4.14 -16.71 21.24
N VAL A 59 4.37 -17.53 20.22
CA VAL A 59 3.76 -18.85 20.08
C VAL A 59 4.79 -19.93 19.82
N SER A 60 4.45 -21.18 20.14
CA SER A 60 5.23 -22.35 19.73
C SER A 60 4.98 -22.69 18.25
N GLU A 61 5.73 -23.67 17.72
CA GLU A 61 5.48 -24.24 16.39
C GLU A 61 4.07 -24.84 16.26
N GLN A 62 3.45 -25.26 17.38
CA GLN A 62 2.07 -25.74 17.45
C GLN A 62 1.04 -24.61 17.68
N GLN A 63 1.44 -23.34 17.47
CA GLN A 63 0.60 -22.14 17.66
C GLN A 63 0.07 -21.95 19.09
N GLN A 64 0.72 -22.54 20.09
CA GLN A 64 0.34 -22.35 21.49
C GLN A 64 1.01 -21.11 22.06
N LYS A 65 0.24 -20.26 22.74
CA LYS A 65 0.76 -19.05 23.39
C LYS A 65 1.79 -19.40 24.46
N LEU A 66 2.94 -18.76 24.38
CA LEU A 66 4.02 -18.90 25.35
C LEU A 66 3.90 -17.83 26.43
N SER A 67 3.86 -18.26 27.69
CA SER A 67 3.86 -17.36 28.85
C SER A 67 5.24 -16.82 29.18
N ARG A 68 6.29 -17.55 28.78
CA ARG A 68 7.69 -17.18 28.99
C ARG A 68 8.52 -17.64 27.82
N LEU A 69 9.39 -16.76 27.34
CA LEU A 69 10.39 -17.13 26.34
C LEU A 69 11.51 -17.93 27.01
N GLN A 70 11.66 -19.18 26.63
CA GLN A 70 12.80 -20.00 27.02
C GLN A 70 13.90 -19.85 25.97
N TYR A 71 14.96 -19.12 26.31
CA TYR A 71 16.10 -18.95 25.43
C TYR A 71 17.10 -20.09 25.66
N SER A 72 17.31 -20.93 24.63
CA SER A 72 18.38 -21.93 24.60
C SER A 72 19.20 -21.76 23.32
N ARG A 73 20.40 -22.36 23.26
CA ARG A 73 21.21 -22.36 22.04
C ARG A 73 20.54 -23.04 20.85
N ASP A 74 19.50 -23.84 21.11
CA ASP A 74 18.75 -24.57 20.10
C ASP A 74 17.58 -23.75 19.54
N VAL A 75 17.14 -22.70 20.25
CA VAL A 75 16.07 -21.80 19.79
C VAL A 75 16.64 -20.85 18.74
N ARG A 76 16.38 -21.16 17.48
CA ARG A 76 16.84 -20.38 16.33
C ARG A 76 15.77 -19.44 15.75
N LYS A 77 14.51 -19.60 16.17
CA LYS A 77 13.36 -18.86 15.64
C LYS A 77 12.39 -18.48 16.75
N LEU A 78 11.83 -17.28 16.62
CA LEU A 78 10.73 -16.79 17.44
C LEU A 78 9.50 -16.65 16.54
N LEU A 79 8.37 -17.19 16.99
CA LEU A 79 7.10 -17.04 16.28
C LEU A 79 6.24 -16.03 17.05
N LEU A 80 5.74 -15.04 16.32
CA LEU A 80 4.88 -13.99 16.83
C LEU A 80 3.53 -14.08 16.10
N SER A 81 2.44 -14.29 16.85
CA SER A 81 1.08 -14.17 16.35
C SER A 81 0.55 -12.78 16.67
N ILE A 82 -0.03 -12.10 15.67
CA ILE A 82 -0.56 -10.75 15.79
C ILE A 82 -1.99 -10.75 15.28
N ASN A 83 -2.93 -10.50 16.17
CA ASN A 83 -4.35 -10.43 15.86
C ASN A 83 -4.79 -8.97 15.82
N VAL A 84 -5.27 -8.52 14.67
CA VAL A 84 -5.82 -7.17 14.46
C VAL A 84 -7.30 -7.27 14.15
N THR A 85 -8.11 -6.42 14.79
CA THR A 85 -9.57 -6.40 14.64
C THR A 85 -10.09 -4.99 14.44
N ASN A 86 -11.17 -4.84 13.66
CA ASN A 86 -11.92 -3.60 13.52
C ASN A 86 -13.38 -3.81 13.97
N THR A 87 -13.59 -4.22 15.21
CA THR A 87 -14.92 -4.59 15.72
C THR A 87 -15.62 -3.41 16.36
N ARG A 88 -16.92 -3.27 16.13
CA ARG A 88 -17.74 -2.26 16.85
C ARG A 88 -17.73 -2.50 18.37
N THR A 89 -17.68 -1.43 19.14
CA THR A 89 -17.87 -1.44 20.60
C THR A 89 -19.04 -0.51 20.99
N SER A 90 -19.30 -0.36 22.29
CA SER A 90 -20.26 0.63 22.79
C SER A 90 -19.81 2.07 22.55
N GLU A 91 -18.49 2.30 22.50
CA GLU A 91 -17.88 3.62 22.37
C GLU A 91 -17.51 3.96 20.92
N HIS A 92 -17.14 2.96 20.11
CA HIS A 92 -16.69 3.17 18.73
C HIS A 92 -17.52 2.38 17.72
N THR A 93 -17.86 3.01 16.59
CA THR A 93 -18.68 2.43 15.52
C THR A 93 -17.97 1.29 14.79
N GLY A 94 -16.64 1.35 14.67
CA GLY A 94 -15.81 0.34 14.01
C GLY A 94 -16.01 0.36 12.49
N GLU A 95 -16.13 1.56 11.90
CA GLU A 95 -16.24 1.77 10.46
C GLU A 95 -14.96 1.36 9.72
N ASP A 96 -15.05 1.27 8.40
CA ASP A 96 -13.98 0.83 7.53
C ASP A 96 -12.69 1.65 7.73
N ALA A 97 -11.58 0.95 7.96
CA ALA A 97 -10.27 1.57 8.10
C ALA A 97 -9.57 1.61 6.74
N HIS A 98 -9.55 2.77 6.11
CA HIS A 98 -8.83 2.97 4.85
C HIS A 98 -7.32 3.06 5.08
N GLU A 99 -6.56 2.50 4.14
CA GLU A 99 -5.09 2.52 4.18
C GLU A 99 -4.53 1.92 5.49
N ALA A 100 -5.19 0.87 6.00
CA ALA A 100 -4.83 0.25 7.27
C ALA A 100 -3.49 -0.50 7.15
N LEU A 101 -2.52 -0.10 7.98
CA LEU A 101 -1.15 -0.59 7.95
C LEU A 101 -0.71 -1.08 9.34
N LEU A 102 -0.13 -2.27 9.39
CA LEU A 102 0.56 -2.78 10.57
C LEU A 102 2.06 -2.50 10.46
N THR A 103 2.59 -1.82 11.48
CA THR A 103 4.02 -1.48 11.57
C THR A 103 4.68 -2.28 12.68
N LEU A 104 5.73 -3.03 12.34
CA LEU A 104 6.52 -3.82 13.28
C LEU A 104 7.95 -3.33 13.31
N VAL A 105 8.42 -2.99 14.52
CA VAL A 105 9.82 -2.65 14.79
C VAL A 105 10.41 -3.79 15.62
N VAL A 106 11.42 -4.45 15.07
CA VAL A 106 12.15 -5.53 15.76
C VAL A 106 13.53 -5.05 16.20
N PRO A 107 14.02 -5.48 17.38
CA PRO A 107 15.40 -5.18 17.78
C PRO A 107 16.41 -5.72 16.76
N PRO A 108 17.57 -5.08 16.58
CA PRO A 108 18.57 -5.48 15.58
C PRO A 108 19.18 -6.88 15.84
N ALA A 109 19.00 -7.43 17.03
CA ALA A 109 19.37 -8.80 17.37
C ALA A 109 18.45 -9.87 16.72
N LEU A 110 17.31 -9.46 16.18
CA LEU A 110 16.33 -10.34 15.53
C LEU A 110 16.22 -10.00 14.04
N LEU A 111 16.12 -11.05 13.23
CA LEU A 111 15.91 -10.94 11.79
C LEU A 111 14.55 -11.52 11.44
N LEU A 112 13.83 -10.86 10.53
CA LEU A 112 12.58 -11.41 10.01
C LEU A 112 12.87 -12.69 9.22
N SER A 113 12.31 -13.82 9.66
CA SER A 113 12.46 -15.09 8.94
C SER A 113 11.38 -15.29 7.88
N SER A 114 10.11 -15.02 8.20
CA SER A 114 8.97 -15.27 7.31
C SER A 114 7.69 -14.66 7.86
N VAL A 115 6.76 -14.30 6.97
CA VAL A 115 5.38 -13.93 7.32
C VAL A 115 4.42 -14.90 6.63
N ARG A 116 3.26 -15.15 7.25
CA ARG A 116 2.14 -15.88 6.65
C ARG A 116 0.90 -14.99 6.61
N PRO A 117 0.20 -14.89 5.46
CA PRO A 117 0.58 -15.43 4.16
C PRO A 117 1.83 -14.75 3.57
N PRO A 118 2.62 -15.45 2.73
CA PRO A 118 3.82 -14.87 2.12
C PRO A 118 3.46 -13.69 1.21
N GLY A 119 4.28 -12.64 1.21
CA GLY A 119 4.06 -11.42 0.43
C GLY A 119 3.12 -10.39 1.06
N ALA A 120 2.54 -10.66 2.24
CA ALA A 120 1.67 -9.72 2.95
C ALA A 120 2.42 -8.54 3.57
N CYS A 121 3.75 -8.63 3.69
CA CYS A 121 4.57 -7.60 4.32
C CYS A 121 5.84 -7.30 3.53
N GLN A 122 6.27 -6.05 3.62
CA GLN A 122 7.55 -5.55 3.13
C GLN A 122 8.47 -5.32 4.33
N ALA A 123 9.71 -5.81 4.26
CA ALA A 123 10.65 -5.77 5.37
C ALA A 123 11.95 -5.09 4.97
N ASN A 124 12.19 -3.92 5.56
CA ASN A 124 13.48 -3.23 5.55
C ASN A 124 14.01 -3.16 6.99
N GLU A 125 14.30 -1.95 7.51
CA GLU A 125 14.56 -1.73 8.95
C GLU A 125 13.28 -1.92 9.78
N THR A 126 12.15 -1.52 9.22
CA THR A 126 10.81 -1.67 9.77
C THR A 126 10.02 -2.61 8.87
N ILE A 127 9.15 -3.42 9.47
CA ILE A 127 8.27 -4.35 8.76
C ILE A 127 6.90 -3.70 8.62
N PHE A 128 6.42 -3.60 7.38
CA PHE A 128 5.12 -3.03 7.05
C PHE A 128 4.22 -4.09 6.44
N CYS A 129 3.02 -4.27 6.98
CA CYS A 129 2.04 -5.22 6.48
C CYS A 129 0.73 -4.50 6.17
N GLU A 130 0.26 -4.60 4.93
CA GLU A 130 -1.03 -4.04 4.54
C GLU A 130 -2.16 -4.91 5.11
N LEU A 131 -3.04 -4.32 5.91
CA LEU A 131 -4.19 -5.03 6.50
C LEU A 131 -5.38 -5.09 5.52
N GLY A 132 -5.39 -4.17 4.55
CA GLY A 132 -6.44 -4.01 3.55
C GLY A 132 -6.79 -2.54 3.34
N ASN A 133 -7.30 -2.22 2.15
CA ASN A 133 -7.80 -0.88 1.83
C ASN A 133 -9.21 -0.98 1.21
N PRO A 134 -10.29 -0.93 2.00
CA PRO A 134 -10.29 -0.80 3.47
C PRO A 134 -10.10 -2.12 4.22
N PHE A 135 -9.64 -2.03 5.47
CA PHE A 135 -9.82 -3.04 6.49
C PHE A 135 -11.22 -2.88 7.11
N LYS A 136 -12.13 -3.74 6.66
CA LYS A 136 -13.57 -3.58 6.80
C LYS A 136 -14.04 -3.65 8.24
N ARG A 137 -15.22 -3.08 8.49
CA ARG A 137 -15.95 -3.26 9.73
C ARG A 137 -16.13 -4.74 10.09
N ASN A 138 -15.87 -5.05 11.35
CA ASN A 138 -15.87 -6.39 11.95
C ASN A 138 -14.90 -7.38 11.28
N GLN A 139 -13.92 -6.90 10.52
CA GLN A 139 -12.86 -7.74 9.99
C GLN A 139 -11.83 -8.09 11.07
N ARG A 140 -11.21 -9.26 10.91
CA ARG A 140 -10.08 -9.74 11.72
C ARG A 140 -8.98 -10.27 10.80
N MET A 141 -7.74 -10.00 11.17
CA MET A 141 -6.54 -10.59 10.56
C MET A 141 -5.68 -11.22 11.66
N GLU A 142 -5.03 -12.34 11.35
CA GLU A 142 -4.07 -13.03 12.22
C GLU A 142 -2.86 -13.52 11.42
#